data_AF-A0A963Q2N6-F1
#
_entry.id   AF-A0A963Q2N6-F1
#
_cell.length_a   1.000
_cell.length_b   1.000
_cell.length_c   1.000
_cell.angle_alpha   90.00
_cell.angle_beta   90.00
_cell.angle_gamma   90.00
#
_symmetry.space_group_name_H-M   'P 1'
#
loop_
_entity.id
_entity.type
_entity.pdbx_description
1 polymer ?
#
loop_
_entity_poly.entity_id
_entity_poly.type
_entity_poly.pdbx_seq_one_letter_code
_entity_poly.pdbx_strand_id
1 'polypeptide(L)'
;AESLNERQAGEKAPVVVNLASQEYFRSVDRKALRARVIDCVFEDYKAGQYKVISFLAKRARGLMARYAVQHRLASPARLQGFDLEGYAYAAAASGPDRLVFRRKR
;
A
#
# COMPACT_ATOMS: atom_id res chain seq x y z
N ALA A 1 -3.91 1.31 17.62
CA ALA A 1 -5.07 0.60 17.02
C ALA A 1 -6.38 1.29 17.39
N GLU A 2 -6.57 1.66 18.66
CA GLU A 2 -7.79 2.30 19.19
C GLU A 2 -8.29 3.50 18.37
N SER A 3 -7.44 4.52 18.17
CA SER A 3 -7.79 5.69 17.33
C SER A 3 -8.17 5.35 15.88
N LEU A 4 -7.60 4.29 15.28
CA LEU A 4 -7.97 3.86 13.93
C LEU A 4 -9.34 3.19 13.92
N ASN A 5 -9.63 2.37 14.94
CA ASN A 5 -10.93 1.72 15.10
C ASN A 5 -12.04 2.75 15.38
N GLU A 6 -11.76 3.82 16.15
CA GLU A 6 -12.71 4.91 16.38
C GLU A 6 -13.06 5.66 15.10
N ARG A 7 -12.05 6.00 14.28
CA ARG A 7 -12.28 6.72 13.00
C ARG A 7 -13.06 5.90 11.98
N GLN A 8 -13.11 4.59 12.15
CA GLN A 8 -13.80 3.64 11.28
C GLN A 8 -15.10 3.11 11.93
N ALA A 9 -15.47 3.64 13.09
CA ALA A 9 -16.68 3.23 13.79
C ALA A 9 -17.91 3.48 12.90
N GLY A 10 -18.68 2.41 12.64
CA GLY A 10 -19.85 2.44 11.77
C GLY A 10 -19.61 2.00 10.32
N GLU A 11 -18.36 1.79 9.90
CA GLU A 11 -18.08 1.18 8.60
C GLU A 11 -18.36 -0.33 8.64
N LYS A 12 -19.12 -0.85 7.66
CA LYS A 12 -19.46 -2.28 7.57
C LYS A 12 -18.26 -3.17 7.24
N ALA A 13 -17.29 -2.64 6.51
CA ALA A 13 -16.09 -3.36 6.07
C ALA A 13 -14.89 -2.41 6.05
N PRO A 14 -14.35 -2.04 7.23
CA PRO A 14 -13.28 -1.07 7.32
C PRO A 14 -12.00 -1.62 6.68
N VAL A 15 -11.34 -0.77 5.89
CA VAL A 15 -10.07 -1.10 5.23
C VAL A 15 -9.01 -0.07 5.58
N VAL A 16 -7.82 -0.55 5.90
CA VAL A 16 -6.61 0.29 6.04
C VAL A 16 -5.64 -0.05 4.93
N VAL A 17 -5.31 0.94 4.11
CA VAL A 17 -4.22 0.83 3.13
C VAL A 17 -2.92 1.21 3.82
N ASN A 18 -2.04 0.23 4.00
CA ASN A 18 -0.75 0.45 4.63
C ASN A 18 0.29 0.93 3.60
N LEU A 19 0.60 2.22 3.67
CA LEU A 19 1.70 2.87 2.96
C LEU A 19 2.87 3.23 3.88
N ALA A 20 2.87 2.75 5.12
CA ALA A 20 3.95 3.02 6.07
C ALA A 20 5.19 2.17 5.78
N SER A 21 6.33 2.59 6.33
CA SER A 21 7.49 1.70 6.43
C SER A 21 7.15 0.50 7.34
N GLN A 22 7.68 -0.68 7.02
CA GLN A 22 7.49 -1.88 7.84
C GLN A 22 8.06 -1.72 9.26
N GLU A 23 9.11 -0.91 9.45
CA GLU A 23 9.66 -0.62 10.78
C GLU A 23 8.66 0.15 11.67
N TYR A 24 7.91 1.08 11.07
CA TYR A 24 6.85 1.82 11.78
C TYR A 24 5.57 1.01 11.89
N PHE A 25 5.26 0.14 10.92
CA PHE A 25 4.02 -0.65 10.97
C PHE A 25 4.07 -1.79 12.00
N ARG A 26 5.26 -2.18 12.46
CA ARG A 26 5.44 -3.12 13.58
C ARG A 26 4.87 -2.61 14.91
N SER A 27 4.75 -1.30 15.09
CA SER A 27 4.14 -0.73 16.31
C SER A 27 2.62 -0.74 16.29
N VAL A 28 2.00 -1.06 15.15
CA VAL A 28 0.55 -1.24 15.05
C VAL A 28 0.20 -2.67 15.39
N ASP A 29 -0.53 -2.87 16.49
CA ASP A 29 -1.10 -4.17 16.80
C ASP A 29 -2.19 -4.55 15.77
N ARG A 30 -1.78 -5.37 14.79
CA ARG A 30 -2.65 -5.90 13.74
C ARG A 30 -3.78 -6.75 14.32
N LYS A 31 -3.59 -7.40 15.47
CA LYS A 31 -4.62 -8.24 16.10
C LYS A 31 -5.71 -7.40 16.75
N ALA A 32 -5.38 -6.20 17.20
CA ALA A 32 -6.33 -5.25 17.77
C ALA A 32 -7.05 -4.40 16.70
N LEU A 33 -6.64 -4.48 15.43
CA LEU A 33 -7.24 -3.73 14.34
C LEU A 33 -8.46 -4.48 13.78
N ARG A 34 -9.63 -3.84 13.76
CA ARG A 34 -10.85 -4.45 13.19
C ARG A 34 -10.87 -4.42 11.66
N ALA A 35 -10.04 -3.56 11.08
CA ALA A 35 -9.98 -3.34 9.64
C ALA A 35 -9.12 -4.36 8.91
N ARG A 36 -9.54 -4.69 7.69
CA ARG A 36 -8.70 -5.41 6.74
C ARG A 36 -7.53 -4.52 6.33
N VAL A 37 -6.30 -5.04 6.40
CA VAL A 37 -5.10 -4.28 6.03
C VAL A 37 -4.65 -4.68 4.64
N ILE A 38 -4.43 -3.71 3.76
CA ILE A 38 -3.86 -3.89 2.43
C ILE A 38 -2.46 -3.29 2.39
N ASP A 39 -1.44 -4.13 2.31
CA ASP A 39 -0.04 -3.71 2.22
C ASP A 39 0.33 -3.36 0.77
N CYS A 40 0.77 -2.13 0.50
CA CYS A 40 1.33 -1.78 -0.82
C CYS A 40 2.87 -1.84 -0.78
N VAL A 41 3.45 -2.62 -1.69
CA VAL A 41 4.89 -2.84 -1.79
C VAL A 41 5.39 -2.31 -3.13
N PHE A 42 6.45 -1.50 -3.09
CA PHE A 42 7.05 -0.89 -4.28
C PHE A 42 8.44 -1.50 -4.50
N GLU A 43 8.62 -2.15 -5.65
CA GLU A 43 9.84 -2.84 -6.03
C GLU A 43 10.45 -2.21 -7.29
N ASP A 44 11.75 -2.03 -7.28
CA ASP A 44 12.53 -1.58 -8.43
C ASP A 44 13.43 -2.72 -8.92
N TYR A 45 13.56 -2.83 -10.24
CA TYR A 45 14.48 -3.78 -10.87
C TYR A 45 15.93 -3.30 -10.71
N LYS A 46 16.78 -4.11 -10.08
CA LYS A 46 18.22 -3.80 -9.93
C LYS A 46 19.04 -5.06 -9.71
N ALA A 47 20.01 -5.28 -10.59
CA ALA A 47 20.89 -6.46 -10.62
C ALA A 47 20.12 -7.78 -10.78
N GLY A 48 19.33 -7.90 -11.85
CA GLY A 48 18.66 -9.15 -12.23
C GLY A 48 17.31 -9.41 -11.55
N GLN A 49 17.00 -8.70 -10.45
CA GLN A 49 15.82 -8.97 -9.62
C GLN A 49 15.09 -7.70 -9.18
N TYR A 50 13.80 -7.86 -8.86
CA TYR A 50 12.97 -6.82 -8.23
C TYR A 50 13.22 -6.80 -6.72
N LYS A 51 13.46 -5.61 -6.17
CA LYS A 51 13.64 -5.41 -4.73
C LYS A 51 13.14 -4.06 -4.26
N VAL A 52 12.78 -3.98 -2.99
CA VAL A 52 12.42 -2.71 -2.35
C VAL A 52 13.67 -1.87 -2.17
N ILE A 53 13.76 -0.73 -2.86
CA ILE A 53 14.84 0.25 -2.68
C ILE A 53 14.31 1.38 -1.80
N SER A 54 14.80 1.48 -0.56
CA SER A 54 14.19 2.30 0.51
C SER A 54 13.84 3.73 0.11
N PHE A 55 14.75 4.47 -0.53
CA PHE A 55 14.49 5.86 -0.95
C PHE A 55 13.37 5.94 -1.99
N LEU A 56 13.38 5.04 -2.97
CA LEU A 56 12.37 4.97 -4.03
C LEU A 56 11.02 4.52 -3.48
N ALA A 57 11.01 3.54 -2.58
CA ALA A 57 9.80 3.07 -1.92
C ALA A 57 9.15 4.16 -1.05
N LYS A 58 9.94 4.99 -0.35
CA LYS A 58 9.42 6.15 0.40
C LYS A 58 8.73 7.14 -0.53
N ARG A 59 9.34 7.47 -1.68
CA ARG A 59 8.73 8.34 -2.70
C ARG A 59 7.46 7.72 -3.28
N ALA A 60 7.50 6.44 -3.65
CA ALA A 60 6.37 5.72 -4.23
C ALA A 60 5.16 5.63 -3.29
N ARG A 61 5.38 5.47 -1.97
CA ARG A 61 4.31 5.54 -0.95
C ARG A 61 3.62 6.91 -0.94
N GLY A 62 4.40 8.00 -1.00
CA GLY A 62 3.85 9.35 -1.09
C GLY A 62 3.04 9.57 -2.38
N LEU A 63 3.53 9.04 -3.51
CA LEU A 63 2.81 9.07 -4.78
C LEU A 63 1.50 8.30 -4.72
N MET A 64 1.49 7.11 -4.13
CA MET A 64 0.28 6.29 -3.97
C MET A 64 -0.75 7.00 -3.08
N ALA A 65 -0.31 7.60 -1.97
CA ALA A 65 -1.21 8.36 -1.10
C ALA A 65 -1.82 9.55 -1.86
N ARG A 66 -1.00 10.32 -2.59
CA ARG A 66 -1.46 11.43 -3.42
C ARG A 66 -2.44 10.97 -4.50
N TYR A 67 -2.12 9.89 -5.21
CA TYR A 67 -2.98 9.29 -6.25
C TYR A 67 -4.35 8.90 -5.68
N ALA A 68 -4.37 8.19 -4.54
CA ALA A 68 -5.61 7.75 -3.91
C ALA A 68 -6.51 8.93 -3.51
N VAL A 69 -5.92 10.00 -2.97
CA VAL A 69 -6.65 11.22 -2.58
C VAL A 69 -7.14 11.98 -3.80
N GLN A 70 -6.28 12.21 -4.79
CA GLN A 70 -6.62 12.98 -6.00
C GLN A 70 -7.72 12.31 -6.82
N HIS A 71 -7.75 10.98 -6.87
CA HIS A 71 -8.75 10.23 -7.61
C HIS A 71 -9.94 9.78 -6.74
N ARG A 72 -9.98 10.22 -5.48
CA ARG A 72 -11.04 9.92 -4.50
C ARG A 72 -11.38 8.43 -4.49
N LEU A 73 -10.35 7.59 -4.38
CA LEU A 73 -10.52 6.15 -4.45
C LEU A 73 -11.30 5.65 -3.23
N ALA A 74 -12.44 5.00 -3.49
CA ALA A 74 -13.30 4.43 -2.46
C ALA A 74 -13.13 2.91 -2.28
N SER A 75 -12.22 2.28 -3.03
CA SER A 75 -11.98 0.84 -2.95
C SER A 75 -10.50 0.50 -3.18
N PRO A 76 -9.92 -0.47 -2.42
CA PRO A 76 -8.55 -0.92 -2.62
C PRO A 76 -8.29 -1.49 -4.02
N ALA A 77 -9.30 -2.07 -4.67
CA ALA A 77 -9.15 -2.60 -6.03
C ALA A 77 -8.71 -1.51 -7.02
N ARG A 78 -9.14 -0.26 -6.81
CA ARG A 78 -8.77 0.87 -7.68
C ARG A 78 -7.30 1.27 -7.56
N LEU A 79 -6.60 0.86 -6.49
CA LEU A 79 -5.15 1.11 -6.33
C LEU A 79 -4.33 0.37 -7.38
N GLN A 80 -4.86 -0.71 -7.97
CA GLN A 80 -4.19 -1.47 -9.02
C GLN A 80 -3.95 -0.63 -10.30
N GLY A 81 -4.70 0.46 -10.49
CA GLY A 81 -4.51 1.41 -11.59
C GLY A 81 -3.39 2.43 -11.38
N PHE A 82 -2.65 2.36 -10.28
CA PHE A 82 -1.52 3.25 -10.02
C PHE A 82 -0.38 3.02 -11.02
N ASP A 83 -0.01 4.07 -11.75
CA ASP A 83 0.94 4.05 -12.87
C ASP A 83 2.01 5.16 -12.83
N LEU A 84 2.15 5.85 -11.69
CA LEU A 84 3.06 7.01 -11.58
C LEU A 84 4.54 6.59 -11.58
N GLU A 85 5.37 7.42 -12.24
CA GLU A 85 6.83 7.27 -12.33
C GLU A 85 7.34 5.92 -12.85
N GLY A 86 6.53 5.21 -13.63
CA GLY A 86 6.85 3.92 -14.26
C GLY A 86 6.65 2.71 -13.35
N TYR A 87 6.01 2.88 -12.18
CA TYR A 87 5.48 1.74 -11.44
C TYR A 87 4.23 1.20 -12.13
N ALA A 88 4.03 -0.12 -12.09
CA ALA A 88 2.81 -0.77 -12.54
C ALA A 88 2.45 -1.91 -11.60
N TYR A 89 1.15 -2.20 -11.47
CA TYR A 89 0.67 -3.33 -10.68
C TYR A 89 1.19 -4.67 -11.21
N ALA A 90 1.76 -5.48 -10.32
CA ALA A 90 2.32 -6.79 -10.62
C ALA A 90 1.41 -7.89 -10.06
N ALA A 91 0.43 -8.32 -10.86
CA ALA A 91 -0.57 -9.30 -10.46
C ALA A 91 0.06 -10.61 -9.94
N ALA A 92 1.05 -11.15 -10.65
CA ALA A 92 1.75 -12.39 -10.28
C ALA A 92 2.53 -12.31 -8.95
N ALA A 93 2.87 -11.11 -8.48
CA ALA A 93 3.55 -10.89 -7.21
C ALA A 93 2.58 -10.42 -6.10
N SER A 94 1.33 -10.19 -6.44
CA SER A 94 0.30 -9.66 -5.55
C SER A 94 -0.62 -10.75 -5.03
N GLY A 95 -1.27 -10.47 -3.92
CA GLY A 95 -2.31 -11.29 -3.33
C GLY A 95 -3.46 -10.44 -2.81
N PRO A 96 -4.43 -11.05 -2.12
CA PRO A 96 -5.62 -10.36 -1.63
C PRO A 96 -5.29 -9.14 -0.76
N ASP A 97 -4.34 -9.27 0.15
CA ASP A 97 -3.98 -8.24 1.14
C ASP A 97 -2.61 -7.60 0.89
N ARG A 98 -2.00 -7.91 -0.25
CA ARG A 98 -0.68 -7.41 -0.63
C ARG A 98 -0.66 -7.02 -2.10
N LEU A 99 -0.56 -5.73 -2.37
CA LEU A 99 -0.47 -5.18 -3.72
C LEU A 99 0.99 -4.82 -4.01
N VAL A 100 1.58 -5.47 -5.01
CA VAL A 100 2.97 -5.21 -5.42
C VAL A 100 2.97 -4.37 -6.69
N PHE A 101 3.75 -3.29 -6.67
CA PHE A 101 3.97 -2.39 -7.79
C PHE A 101 5.44 -2.44 -8.19
N ARG A 102 5.70 -2.71 -9.47
CA ARG A 102 7.04 -2.90 -10.01
C ARG A 102 7.40 -1.82 -11.00
N ARG A 103 8.65 -1.38 -10.94
CA ARG A 103 9.25 -0.51 -11.94
C ARG A 103 10.52 -1.14 -12.48
N LYS A 104 10.67 -1.16 -13.81
CA LYS A 104 11.89 -1.54 -14.51
C LYS A 104 12.38 -0.32 -15.29
N ARG A 105 13.55 0.19 -14.93
CA ARG A 105 14.29 1.20 -15.70
C ARG A 105 15.51 0.55 -16.33
#